data_AF-A0A0D0AKU8-F1
#
_entry.id   AF-A0A0D0AKU8-F1
#
_cell.length_a   1.000
_cell.length_b   1.000
_cell.length_c   1.000
_cell.angle_alpha   90.00
_cell.angle_beta   90.00
_cell.angle_gamma   90.00
#
_symmetry.space_group_name_H-M   'P 1'
#
loop_
_entity.id
_entity.type
_entity.pdbx_description
1 polymer ?
#
loop_
_entity_poly.entity_id
_entity_poly.type
_entity_poly.pdbx_seq_one_letter_code
_entity_poly.pdbx_strand_id
1 'polypeptide(L)'
;MRLSHLLAFILPFAVSASFQEQIIIPPMPQTNDASPFGTSSQPTLADLLTIESSASIYYSYARDTEWSSRFASESVWFTMLVPTNKAVMALARKPHQGPESVEPHIGVSEQELDESSKRNVERWVSAHIIPSRISLFDTPVSYETLQDGKLVTFNPVPDAKPDAPEWMRVTLEDGVRIIGMKEAQNGVLYLIDGTVVPN
;
A
#
# COMPACT_ATOMS: atom_id res chain seq x y z
N MET A 1 24.66 67.44 28.96
CA MET A 1 24.75 65.96 29.01
C MET A 1 23.66 65.40 28.11
N ARG A 2 24.06 64.78 27.00
CA ARG A 2 23.20 64.23 25.93
C ARG A 2 23.28 62.70 25.97
N LEU A 3 22.15 62.01 25.78
CA LEU A 3 21.98 60.74 25.04
C LEU A 3 20.47 60.41 25.10
N SER A 4 19.65 60.78 24.12
CA SER A 4 19.41 60.13 22.80
C SER A 4 18.71 58.77 22.89
N HIS A 5 17.45 58.76 22.47
CA HIS A 5 16.54 57.63 22.31
C HIS A 5 17.05 56.61 21.27
N LEU A 6 16.97 55.31 21.59
CA LEU A 6 17.13 54.22 20.62
C LEU A 6 15.75 53.76 20.14
N LEU A 7 15.45 54.06 18.88
CA LEU A 7 14.37 53.46 18.08
C LEU A 7 14.91 52.17 17.45
N ALA A 8 14.31 51.03 17.77
CA ALA A 8 14.57 49.77 17.07
C ALA A 8 13.66 49.70 15.82
N PHE A 9 14.28 49.81 14.64
CA PHE A 9 13.64 49.57 13.36
C PHE A 9 13.48 48.06 13.13
N ILE A 10 12.23 47.62 12.93
CA ILE A 10 11.91 46.27 12.45
C ILE A 10 11.83 46.36 10.92
N LEU A 11 12.73 45.68 10.22
CA LEU A 11 12.68 45.50 8.77
C LEU A 11 11.85 44.25 8.44
N PRO A 12 10.82 44.33 7.57
CA PRO A 12 10.20 43.14 7.01
C PRO A 12 11.05 42.61 5.85
N PHE A 13 11.43 41.33 5.93
CA PHE A 13 11.97 40.59 4.79
C PHE A 13 10.86 40.41 3.75
N ALA A 14 10.94 41.14 2.64
CA ALA A 14 10.12 40.88 1.46
C ALA A 14 10.74 39.72 0.67
N VAL A 15 10.04 38.58 0.63
CA VAL A 15 10.34 37.49 -0.30
C VAL A 15 9.76 37.89 -1.66
N SER A 16 10.63 38.10 -2.66
CA SER A 16 10.20 38.24 -4.05
C SER A 16 9.92 36.86 -4.64
N ALA A 17 8.65 36.54 -4.87
CA ALA A 17 8.24 35.43 -5.73
C ALA A 17 8.40 35.88 -7.20
N SER A 18 9.20 35.15 -7.98
CA SER A 18 9.29 35.35 -9.43
C SER A 18 8.03 34.77 -10.08
N PHE A 19 7.21 35.63 -10.67
CA PHE A 19 6.14 35.21 -11.57
C PHE A 19 6.77 34.77 -12.89
N GLN A 20 6.76 33.46 -13.13
CA GLN A 20 7.05 32.92 -14.45
C GLN A 20 5.91 33.34 -15.38
N GLU A 21 6.24 33.99 -16.50
CA GLU A 21 5.30 34.43 -17.53
C GLU A 21 4.30 33.33 -17.88
N GLN A 22 3.02 33.60 -17.65
CA GLN A 22 1.95 32.74 -18.12
C GLN A 22 1.82 32.93 -19.64
N ILE A 23 2.27 31.93 -20.40
CA ILE A 23 2.12 31.90 -21.85
C ILE A 23 0.62 31.88 -22.17
N ILE A 24 0.12 32.96 -22.78
CA ILE A 24 -1.24 33.05 -23.29
C ILE A 24 -1.31 32.22 -24.58
N ILE A 25 -1.92 31.04 -24.51
CA ILE A 25 -2.20 30.22 -25.69
C ILE A 25 -3.43 30.81 -26.40
N PRO A 26 -3.35 31.17 -27.70
CA PRO A 26 -4.50 31.67 -28.45
C PRO A 26 -5.56 30.58 -28.64
N PRO A 27 -6.86 30.94 -28.76
CA PRO A 27 -7.92 29.96 -28.93
C PRO A 27 -7.79 29.27 -30.30
N MET A 28 -7.58 27.96 -30.29
CA MET A 28 -7.60 27.14 -31.51
C MET A 28 -9.05 26.99 -32.04
N PRO A 29 -9.24 26.88 -33.37
CA PRO A 29 -10.55 26.66 -33.95
C PRO A 29 -11.11 25.30 -33.52
N GLN A 30 -12.35 25.31 -33.03
CA GLN A 30 -13.07 24.12 -32.58
C GLN A 30 -13.42 23.23 -33.77
N THR A 31 -12.68 22.15 -33.96
CA THR A 31 -13.15 20.97 -34.67
C THR A 31 -13.70 20.01 -33.62
N ASN A 32 -15.02 19.81 -33.63
CA ASN A 32 -15.79 18.95 -32.73
C ASN A 32 -15.48 17.45 -32.94
N ASP A 33 -14.27 16.98 -32.65
CA ASP A 33 -13.96 15.55 -32.50
C ASP A 33 -12.59 15.35 -31.82
N ALA A 34 -12.48 15.80 -30.57
CA ALA A 34 -11.37 15.42 -29.69
C ALA A 34 -11.86 15.32 -28.25
N SER A 35 -12.30 14.13 -27.84
CA SER A 35 -12.35 13.76 -26.42
C SER A 35 -10.89 13.69 -25.91
N PRO A 36 -10.45 14.55 -24.96
CA PRO A 36 -9.05 14.60 -24.56
C PRO A 36 -8.65 13.53 -23.53
N PHE A 37 -9.53 12.56 -23.26
CA PHE A 37 -9.23 11.44 -22.38
C PHE A 37 -9.65 10.16 -23.09
N GLY A 38 -8.64 9.38 -23.50
CA GLY A 38 -8.85 8.01 -23.94
C GLY A 38 -9.66 7.24 -22.90
N THR A 39 -10.48 6.32 -23.37
CA THR A 39 -11.22 5.33 -22.58
C THR A 39 -10.41 4.92 -21.36
N SER A 40 -10.85 5.25 -20.14
CA SER A 40 -10.08 5.00 -18.92
C SER A 40 -9.82 3.50 -18.78
N SER A 41 -8.62 3.05 -19.14
CA SER A 41 -8.15 1.71 -18.83
C SER A 41 -8.20 1.54 -17.32
N GLN A 42 -8.74 0.43 -16.86
CA GLN A 42 -8.77 0.09 -15.44
C GLN A 42 -7.34 0.17 -14.86
N PRO A 43 -7.12 0.76 -13.68
CA PRO A 43 -5.78 0.89 -13.11
C PRO A 43 -5.15 -0.48 -12.83
N THR A 44 -3.82 -0.55 -12.86
CA THR A 44 -3.07 -1.72 -12.40
C THR A 44 -3.03 -1.77 -10.87
N LEU A 45 -2.57 -2.90 -10.30
CA LEU A 45 -2.33 -3.01 -8.86
C LEU A 45 -1.31 -1.98 -8.38
N ALA A 46 -0.27 -1.69 -9.18
CA ALA A 46 0.72 -0.66 -8.86
C ALA A 46 0.09 0.74 -8.78
N ASP A 47 -0.81 1.06 -9.72
CA ASP A 47 -1.54 2.34 -9.71
C ASP A 47 -2.45 2.44 -8.48
N LEU A 48 -3.20 1.37 -8.17
CA LEU A 48 -4.07 1.32 -7.00
C LEU A 48 -3.28 1.51 -5.70
N LEU A 49 -2.16 0.81 -5.52
CA LEU A 49 -1.30 0.95 -4.34
C LEU A 49 -0.71 2.35 -4.21
N THR A 50 -0.44 3.03 -5.33
CA THR A 50 0.10 4.39 -5.34
C THR A 50 -0.92 5.41 -4.85
N ILE A 51 -2.19 5.27 -5.23
CA ILE A 51 -3.26 6.23 -4.87
C ILE A 51 -3.94 5.88 -3.54
N GLU A 52 -3.81 4.64 -3.05
CA GLU A 52 -4.47 4.18 -1.83
C GLU A 52 -3.74 4.67 -0.58
N SER A 53 -4.04 5.91 -0.18
CA SER A 53 -3.43 6.57 0.98
C SER A 53 -3.56 5.78 2.29
N SER A 54 -4.64 5.00 2.46
CA SER A 54 -4.86 4.19 3.66
C SER A 54 -3.92 2.99 3.77
N ALA A 55 -3.22 2.63 2.69
CA ALA A 55 -2.29 1.51 2.60
C ALA A 55 -0.84 1.94 2.27
N SER A 56 -0.52 3.23 2.36
CA SER A 56 0.77 3.77 1.95
C SER A 56 1.98 3.17 2.68
N ILE A 57 1.83 2.74 3.94
CA ILE A 57 2.90 2.07 4.68
C ILE A 57 3.16 0.68 4.09
N TYR A 58 2.12 -0.12 3.84
CA TYR A 58 2.29 -1.40 3.15
C TYR A 58 2.96 -1.22 1.80
N TYR A 59 2.51 -0.23 1.01
CA TYR A 59 3.09 0.02 -0.31
C TYR A 59 4.55 0.45 -0.22
N SER A 60 4.97 1.15 0.85
CA SER A 60 6.39 1.47 1.05
C SER A 60 7.26 0.21 1.17
N TYR A 61 6.80 -0.82 1.88
CA TYR A 61 7.47 -2.11 1.92
C TYR A 61 7.39 -2.86 0.59
N ALA A 62 6.19 -2.92 0.00
CA ALA A 62 5.95 -3.71 -1.21
C ALA A 62 6.75 -3.19 -2.41
N ARG A 63 6.98 -1.87 -2.55
CA ARG A 63 7.76 -1.32 -3.66
C ARG A 63 9.23 -1.75 -3.62
N ASP A 64 9.77 -2.05 -2.44
CA ASP A 64 11.18 -2.37 -2.24
C ASP A 64 11.45 -3.89 -2.43
N THR A 65 10.41 -4.66 -2.79
CA THR A 65 10.50 -6.10 -3.10
C THR A 65 10.69 -6.35 -4.60
N GLU A 66 11.09 -7.57 -4.95
CA GLU A 66 11.19 -8.00 -6.36
C GLU A 66 9.82 -8.07 -7.08
N TRP A 67 8.73 -8.17 -6.31
CA TRP A 67 7.36 -8.21 -6.83
C TRP A 67 6.84 -6.88 -7.37
N SER A 68 7.46 -5.76 -6.97
CA SER A 68 7.04 -4.41 -7.35
C SER A 68 6.83 -4.23 -8.86
N SER A 69 7.76 -4.75 -9.66
CA SER A 69 7.69 -4.75 -11.13
C SER A 69 6.49 -5.53 -11.69
N ARG A 70 6.06 -6.58 -10.99
CA ARG A 70 4.95 -7.44 -11.42
C ARG A 70 3.59 -6.82 -11.12
N PHE A 71 3.49 -5.92 -10.13
CA PHE A 71 2.23 -5.21 -9.84
C PHE A 71 1.78 -4.29 -10.97
N ALA A 72 2.69 -3.87 -11.86
CA ALA A 72 2.37 -3.11 -13.07
C ALA A 72 2.18 -3.98 -14.33
N SER A 73 2.41 -5.30 -14.23
CA SER A 73 2.37 -6.20 -15.38
C SER A 73 0.98 -6.78 -15.59
N GLU A 74 0.48 -6.75 -16.83
CA GLU A 74 -0.79 -7.37 -17.22
C GLU A 74 -0.70 -8.91 -17.38
N SER A 75 0.52 -9.48 -17.37
CA SER A 75 0.72 -10.92 -17.61
C SER A 75 0.51 -11.80 -16.38
N VAL A 76 0.34 -11.19 -15.21
CA VAL A 76 0.20 -11.89 -13.93
C VAL A 76 -1.06 -11.39 -13.23
N TRP A 77 -1.78 -12.31 -12.58
CA TRP A 77 -2.93 -11.97 -11.75
C TRP A 77 -2.59 -12.16 -10.27
N PHE A 78 -2.76 -11.11 -9.46
CA PHE A 78 -2.61 -11.21 -8.01
C PHE A 78 -3.91 -10.87 -7.28
N THR A 79 -4.16 -11.59 -6.19
CA THR A 79 -5.08 -11.14 -5.15
C THR A 79 -4.24 -10.63 -3.98
N MET A 80 -4.30 -9.32 -3.71
CA MET A 80 -3.52 -8.67 -2.65
C MET A 80 -4.38 -8.39 -1.42
N LEU A 81 -3.90 -8.84 -0.26
CA LEU A 81 -4.50 -8.63 1.05
C LEU A 81 -3.78 -7.47 1.71
N VAL A 82 -4.21 -6.24 1.46
CA VAL A 82 -3.45 -5.03 1.76
C VAL A 82 -3.84 -4.46 3.13
N PRO A 83 -2.96 -4.52 4.14
CA PRO A 83 -3.25 -3.98 5.45
C PRO A 83 -3.30 -2.45 5.41
N THR A 84 -4.24 -1.90 6.16
CA THR A 84 -4.27 -0.45 6.40
C THR A 84 -3.05 0.02 7.19
N ASN A 85 -2.71 1.30 7.08
CA ASN A 85 -1.67 1.96 7.87
C ASN A 85 -1.89 1.73 9.37
N LYS A 86 -3.14 1.79 9.82
CA LYS A 86 -3.50 1.49 11.22
C LYS A 86 -3.12 0.06 11.60
N ALA A 87 -3.43 -0.92 10.77
CA ALA A 87 -3.07 -2.32 11.00
C ALA A 87 -1.54 -2.52 11.05
N VAL A 88 -0.79 -1.92 10.12
CA VAL A 88 0.68 -2.00 10.12
C VAL A 88 1.30 -1.27 11.33
N MET A 89 0.72 -0.15 11.75
CA MET A 89 1.17 0.58 12.93
C MET A 89 0.95 -0.22 14.22
N ALA A 90 -0.12 -1.02 14.28
CA ALA A 90 -0.46 -1.86 15.44
C ALA A 90 0.44 -3.09 15.61
N LEU A 91 1.27 -3.43 14.62
CA LEU A 91 2.26 -4.50 14.75
C LEU A 91 3.24 -4.21 15.90
N ALA A 92 3.41 -5.19 16.78
CA ALA A 92 4.38 -5.15 17.88
C ALA A 92 5.83 -5.02 17.39
N ARG A 93 6.14 -5.65 16.25
CA ARG A 93 7.43 -5.54 15.55
C ARG A 93 7.19 -5.12 14.11
N LYS A 94 8.05 -4.26 13.58
CA LYS A 94 7.95 -3.81 12.18
C LYS A 94 8.44 -4.91 11.23
N PRO A 95 7.92 -4.98 10.00
CA PRO A 95 8.26 -6.04 9.04
C PRO A 95 9.76 -6.28 8.87
N HIS A 96 10.56 -5.20 8.78
CA HIS A 96 12.02 -5.28 8.63
C HIS A 96 12.75 -5.88 9.86
N GLN A 97 12.15 -5.82 11.06
CA GLN A 97 12.76 -6.32 12.29
C GLN A 97 12.71 -7.85 12.43
N GLY A 98 11.91 -8.51 11.59
CA GLY A 98 11.75 -9.97 11.62
C GLY A 98 11.18 -10.51 12.95
N PRO A 99 11.17 -11.85 13.10
CA PRO A 99 10.82 -12.50 14.36
C PRO A 99 11.82 -12.14 15.48
N GLU A 100 11.43 -12.37 16.73
CA GLU A 100 12.33 -12.18 17.87
C GLU A 100 13.51 -13.15 17.80
N SER A 101 14.74 -12.61 17.86
CA SER A 101 15.94 -13.42 17.96
C SER A 101 16.14 -13.84 19.41
N VAL A 102 16.27 -15.15 19.65
CA VAL A 102 16.64 -15.69 20.97
C VAL A 102 18.11 -15.40 21.30
N GLU A 103 18.94 -15.18 20.26
CA GLU A 103 20.36 -14.93 20.42
C GLU A 103 20.69 -13.44 20.27
N PRO A 104 21.56 -12.89 21.14
CA PRO A 104 22.00 -11.51 21.04
C PRO A 104 22.82 -11.31 19.76
N HIS A 105 22.54 -10.24 19.03
CA HIS A 105 23.21 -9.84 17.78
C HIS A 105 24.65 -9.35 18.01
N ILE A 106 25.49 -10.13 18.68
CA ILE A 106 26.89 -9.78 18.93
C ILE A 106 27.71 -10.22 17.72
N GLY A 107 28.31 -9.26 17.02
CA GLY A 107 29.25 -9.53 15.92
C GLY A 107 28.62 -9.65 14.53
N VAL A 108 27.34 -9.30 14.36
CA VAL A 108 26.70 -9.22 13.03
C VAL A 108 27.13 -7.93 12.33
N SER A 109 27.54 -8.02 11.07
CA SER A 109 27.91 -6.86 10.26
C SER A 109 26.70 -6.03 9.81
N GLU A 110 26.91 -4.77 9.45
CA GLU A 110 25.85 -3.91 8.89
C GLU A 110 25.22 -4.50 7.62
N GLN A 111 26.04 -5.14 6.78
CA GLN A 111 25.57 -5.77 5.55
C GLN A 111 24.62 -6.94 5.85
N GLU A 112 24.96 -7.81 6.80
CA GLU A 112 24.10 -8.93 7.19
C GLU A 112 22.78 -8.45 7.81
N LEU A 113 22.80 -7.34 8.55
CA LEU A 113 21.59 -6.71 9.09
C LEU A 113 20.70 -6.16 7.97
N ASP A 114 21.28 -5.50 6.97
CA ASP A 114 20.53 -5.00 5.80
C ASP A 114 19.92 -6.15 4.97
N GLU A 115 20.69 -7.21 4.72
CA GLU A 115 20.21 -8.42 4.03
C GLU A 115 19.12 -9.14 4.84
N SER A 116 19.24 -9.20 6.17
CA SER A 116 18.20 -9.73 7.04
C SER A 116 16.93 -8.88 6.97
N SER A 117 17.08 -7.56 7.07
CA SER A 117 15.98 -6.59 6.97
C SER A 117 15.20 -6.75 5.66
N LYS A 118 15.90 -6.80 4.52
CA LYS A 118 15.30 -7.02 3.20
C LYS A 118 14.57 -8.35 3.11
N ARG A 119 15.17 -9.45 3.57
CA ARG A 119 14.53 -10.78 3.59
C ARG A 119 13.27 -10.80 4.46
N ASN A 120 13.27 -10.09 5.59
CA ASN A 120 12.11 -10.00 6.46
C ASN A 120 10.96 -9.23 5.79
N VAL A 121 11.28 -8.12 5.12
CA VAL A 121 10.29 -7.35 4.33
C VAL A 121 9.71 -8.20 3.20
N GLU A 122 10.56 -8.86 2.42
CA GLU A 122 10.17 -9.74 1.32
C GLU A 122 9.22 -10.86 1.78
N ARG A 123 9.58 -11.55 2.86
CA ARG A 123 8.75 -12.60 3.48
C ARG A 123 7.41 -12.04 3.96
N TRP A 124 7.41 -10.87 4.61
CA TRP A 124 6.19 -10.27 5.12
C TRP A 124 5.25 -9.81 3.99
N VAL A 125 5.78 -9.18 2.93
CA VAL A 125 4.98 -8.77 1.78
C VAL A 125 4.43 -9.98 1.04
N SER A 126 5.24 -11.01 0.81
CA SER A 126 4.83 -12.24 0.11
C SER A 126 3.66 -12.97 0.79
N ALA A 127 3.59 -12.91 2.13
CA ALA A 127 2.47 -13.48 2.90
C ALA A 127 1.11 -12.79 2.60
N HIS A 128 1.11 -11.59 2.05
CA HIS A 128 -0.10 -10.82 1.74
C HIS A 128 -0.53 -10.96 0.27
N ILE A 129 0.14 -11.78 -0.53
CA ILE A 129 -0.11 -11.89 -1.97
C ILE A 129 -0.47 -13.33 -2.31
N ILE A 130 -1.65 -13.53 -2.90
CA ILE A 130 -2.07 -14.81 -3.47
C ILE A 130 -1.84 -14.76 -4.98
N PRO A 131 -1.01 -15.65 -5.56
CA PRO A 131 -0.64 -15.65 -6.99
C PRO A 131 -1.73 -16.21 -7.91
N SER A 132 -2.99 -15.91 -7.61
CA SER A 132 -4.13 -16.39 -8.39
C SER A 132 -5.40 -15.57 -8.11
N ARG A 133 -6.42 -15.80 -8.94
CA ARG A 133 -7.78 -15.33 -8.68
C ARG A 133 -8.44 -16.27 -7.67
N ILE A 134 -9.00 -15.70 -6.62
CA ILE A 134 -9.69 -16.45 -5.56
C ILE A 134 -11.20 -16.38 -5.70
N SER A 135 -11.90 -17.28 -5.02
CA SER A 135 -13.34 -17.24 -4.83
C SER A 135 -13.63 -17.31 -3.34
N LEU A 136 -14.61 -16.54 -2.89
CA LEU A 136 -15.02 -16.54 -1.49
C LEU A 136 -16.27 -17.41 -1.38
N PHE A 137 -16.32 -18.27 -0.36
CA PHE A 137 -17.39 -19.24 -0.19
C PHE A 137 -18.06 -19.06 1.17
N ASP A 138 -19.27 -19.60 1.29
CA ASP A 138 -19.99 -19.70 2.57
C ASP A 138 -19.47 -20.86 3.45
N THR A 139 -18.32 -21.44 3.09
CA THR A 139 -17.55 -22.41 3.86
C THR A 139 -16.09 -21.98 3.93
N PRO A 140 -15.35 -22.33 4.99
CA PRO A 140 -13.93 -22.01 5.08
C PRO A 140 -13.13 -22.49 3.87
N VAL A 141 -12.30 -21.60 3.30
CA VAL A 141 -11.43 -21.88 2.16
C VAL A 141 -10.05 -21.30 2.39
N SER A 142 -9.00 -22.02 1.99
CA SER A 142 -7.61 -21.57 2.15
C SER A 142 -6.92 -21.44 0.78
N TYR A 143 -6.07 -20.42 0.66
CA TYR A 143 -5.27 -20.15 -0.53
C TYR A 143 -3.81 -19.99 -0.17
N GLU A 144 -2.93 -20.54 -1.02
CA GLU A 144 -1.50 -20.36 -0.89
C GLU A 144 -1.07 -18.95 -1.30
N THR A 145 -0.16 -18.37 -0.53
CA THR A 145 0.42 -17.06 -0.79
C THR A 145 1.75 -17.19 -1.54
N LEU A 146 2.37 -16.08 -1.91
CA LEU A 146 3.73 -16.09 -2.46
C LEU A 146 4.78 -16.50 -1.43
N GLN A 147 4.48 -16.41 -0.13
CA GLN A 147 5.37 -16.95 0.89
C GLN A 147 5.19 -18.48 0.94
N ASP A 148 6.28 -19.19 0.69
CA ASP A 148 6.31 -20.66 0.68
C ASP A 148 5.69 -21.26 1.94
N GLY A 149 4.76 -22.19 1.74
CA GLY A 149 4.00 -22.87 2.78
C GLY A 149 2.99 -22.01 3.55
N LYS A 150 2.85 -20.70 3.28
CA LYS A 150 1.86 -19.85 3.96
C LYS A 150 0.52 -19.91 3.23
N LEU A 151 -0.47 -20.41 3.93
CA LEU A 151 -1.88 -20.36 3.55
C LEU A 151 -2.58 -19.21 4.26
N VAL A 152 -3.56 -18.60 3.59
CA VAL A 152 -4.55 -17.70 4.19
C VAL A 152 -5.93 -18.31 4.04
N THR A 153 -6.63 -18.41 5.16
CA THR A 153 -7.98 -18.99 5.28
C THR A 153 -9.02 -17.89 5.40
N PHE A 154 -10.03 -17.95 4.54
CA PHE A 154 -11.21 -17.11 4.57
C PHE A 154 -12.33 -17.89 5.28
N ASN A 155 -12.76 -17.38 6.42
CA ASN A 155 -13.81 -17.94 7.25
C ASN A 155 -15.12 -17.16 7.06
N PRO A 156 -16.25 -17.82 6.76
CA PRO A 156 -17.55 -17.16 6.73
C PRO A 156 -17.89 -16.51 8.07
N VAL A 157 -18.45 -15.31 8.02
CA VAL A 157 -18.96 -14.61 9.19
C VAL A 157 -20.36 -15.15 9.50
N PRO A 158 -20.61 -15.70 10.71
CA PRO A 158 -21.95 -16.11 11.11
C PRO A 158 -22.92 -14.92 11.02
N ASP A 159 -24.13 -15.19 10.52
CA ASP A 159 -25.19 -14.19 10.39
C ASP A 159 -24.83 -12.97 9.51
N ALA A 160 -23.84 -13.12 8.62
CA ALA A 160 -23.56 -12.12 7.60
C ALA A 160 -24.83 -11.84 6.77
N LYS A 161 -25.08 -10.57 6.47
CA LYS A 161 -26.26 -10.19 5.69
C LYS A 161 -26.17 -10.84 4.29
N PRO A 162 -27.19 -11.57 3.82
CA PRO A 162 -27.13 -12.27 2.53
C PRO A 162 -26.93 -11.35 1.32
N ASP A 163 -27.32 -10.08 1.44
CA ASP A 163 -27.20 -9.04 0.41
C ASP A 163 -25.87 -8.27 0.47
N ALA A 164 -25.04 -8.49 1.50
CA ALA A 164 -23.73 -7.86 1.56
C ALA A 164 -22.78 -8.44 0.50
N PRO A 165 -21.83 -7.64 -0.04
CA PRO A 165 -20.78 -8.13 -0.91
C PRO A 165 -20.03 -9.33 -0.33
N GLU A 166 -19.62 -10.29 -1.16
CA GLU A 166 -19.00 -11.56 -0.70
C GLU A 166 -17.80 -11.34 0.24
N TRP A 167 -16.95 -10.37 -0.09
CA TRP A 167 -15.78 -10.02 0.73
C TRP A 167 -16.14 -9.46 2.12
N MET A 168 -17.35 -8.92 2.32
CA MET A 168 -17.83 -8.49 3.64
C MET A 168 -18.37 -9.65 4.47
N ARG A 169 -18.66 -10.80 3.85
CA ARG A 169 -19.23 -11.98 4.51
C ARG A 169 -18.17 -12.96 4.99
N VAL A 170 -16.88 -12.62 4.85
CA VAL A 170 -15.76 -13.44 5.31
C VAL A 170 -14.77 -12.62 6.14
N THR A 171 -14.03 -13.32 6.99
CA THR A 171 -12.84 -12.83 7.69
C THR A 171 -11.65 -13.69 7.34
N LEU A 172 -10.45 -13.12 7.40
CA LEU A 172 -9.20 -13.85 7.28
C LEU A 172 -8.74 -14.31 8.66
N GLU A 173 -8.18 -15.52 8.73
CA GLU A 173 -7.44 -16.03 9.90
C GLU A 173 -8.18 -15.73 11.23
N ASP A 174 -7.51 -15.02 12.15
CA ASP A 174 -7.97 -14.61 13.49
C ASP A 174 -9.03 -13.49 13.47
N GLY A 175 -9.97 -13.51 12.50
CA GLY A 175 -11.08 -12.57 12.42
C GLY A 175 -10.74 -11.23 11.78
N VAL A 176 -9.63 -11.13 11.03
CA VAL A 176 -9.26 -9.93 10.27
C VAL A 176 -10.33 -9.68 9.21
N ARG A 177 -10.88 -8.47 9.15
CA ARG A 177 -11.96 -8.14 8.22
C ARG A 177 -11.42 -7.51 6.95
N ILE A 178 -12.06 -7.84 5.84
CA ILE A 178 -11.93 -7.06 4.62
C ILE A 178 -12.85 -5.85 4.76
N ILE A 179 -12.28 -4.66 4.65
CA ILE A 179 -12.97 -3.38 4.81
C ILE A 179 -13.14 -2.61 3.49
N GLY A 180 -12.54 -3.11 2.41
CA GLY A 180 -12.69 -2.56 1.08
C GLY A 180 -12.18 -3.52 0.01
N MET A 181 -12.70 -3.37 -1.20
CA MET A 181 -12.25 -4.12 -2.38
C MET A 181 -12.09 -3.15 -3.54
N LYS A 182 -11.00 -3.30 -4.29
CA LYS A 182 -10.74 -2.58 -5.53
C LYS A 182 -10.28 -3.55 -6.59
N GLU A 183 -10.94 -3.51 -7.75
CA GLU A 183 -10.55 -4.32 -8.90
C GLU A 183 -9.51 -3.57 -9.74
N ALA A 184 -8.42 -4.24 -10.05
CA ALA A 184 -7.38 -3.78 -10.96
C ALA A 184 -7.45 -4.57 -12.27
N GLN A 185 -6.82 -4.06 -13.31
CA GLN A 185 -6.69 -4.77 -14.59
C GLN A 185 -5.98 -6.13 -14.43
N ASN A 186 -5.03 -6.21 -13.51
CA ASN A 186 -4.17 -7.37 -13.26
C ASN A 186 -4.36 -7.99 -11.86
N GLY A 187 -5.51 -7.77 -11.23
CA GLY A 187 -5.75 -8.35 -9.91
C GLY A 187 -6.91 -7.74 -9.12
N VAL A 188 -6.97 -8.12 -7.84
CA VAL A 188 -7.88 -7.53 -6.85
C VAL A 188 -7.09 -7.12 -5.63
N LEU A 189 -7.39 -5.93 -5.11
CA LEU A 189 -6.86 -5.42 -3.86
C LEU A 189 -7.98 -5.45 -2.81
N TYR A 190 -7.80 -6.26 -1.77
CA TYR A 190 -8.64 -6.28 -0.58
C TYR A 190 -7.96 -5.49 0.52
N LEU A 191 -8.58 -4.39 0.98
CA LEU A 191 -8.11 -3.67 2.15
C LEU A 191 -8.52 -4.41 3.41
N ILE A 192 -7.58 -4.68 4.31
CA ILE A 192 -7.82 -5.43 5.56
C ILE A 192 -7.49 -4.60 6.81
N ASP A 193 -8.25 -4.82 7.89
CA ASP A 193 -8.09 -4.10 9.17
C ASP A 193 -7.09 -4.76 10.15
N GLY A 194 -6.41 -5.83 9.70
CA GLY A 194 -5.31 -6.52 10.36
C GLY A 194 -4.18 -6.82 9.39
N THR A 195 -3.30 -7.78 9.72
CA THR A 195 -2.19 -8.21 8.86
C THR A 195 -2.19 -9.72 8.73
N VAL A 196 -1.71 -10.25 7.61
CA VAL A 196 -1.37 -11.67 7.50
C VAL A 196 -0.06 -11.91 8.22
N VAL A 197 -0.05 -12.84 9.17
CA VAL A 197 1.17 -13.25 9.88
C VAL A 197 1.95 -14.23 9.01
N PRO A 198 3.21 -13.92 8.64
CA PRO A 198 4.06 -14.86 7.92
C PRO A 198 4.31 -16.13 8.74
N ASN A 199 4.49 -17.28 8.08
CA ASN A 199 5.00 -18.50 8.74
C ASN A 199 6.43 -18.29 9.20
#